data_AF-A0A165Q1F6-F1
#
_entry.id   AF-A0A165Q1F6-F1
#
_cell.length_a   1.000
_cell.length_b   1.000
_cell.length_c   1.000
_cell.angle_alpha   90.00
_cell.angle_beta   90.00
_cell.angle_gamma   90.00
#
_symmetry.space_group_name_H-M   'P 1'
#
loop_
_entity.id
_entity.type
_entity.pdbx_description
1 polymer ?
#
loop_
_entity_poly.entity_id
_entity_poly.type
_entity_poly.pdbx_seq_one_letter_code
_entity_poly.pdbx_strand_id
1 'polypeptide(L)'
;MYPPLLLLVYTLLPAYTHAISWPKGNARVSQETVNAALGAHSDEIAHIIRGTESLQAYNRKPDCFRRATGLIQTRCSELDMDEDERISAAISMTLCELSTANHHSPLECVAFSAESRISQTIVKEGSHRSCVEALSRSAQYWSSYSGYLREVSQLCYAFRRWNDIDTARDIYRNATLENLAFLQHMSAREITLHKAEETSHAILQDILEGVAELRISSTDAQSVLQQLIQGVSVGLGQSTQAMTDAITSLLARAGHDQTEAVSRVNSAIDGVIQRHSTSLNLVATSLEQSLQDEIKGVLLHLGQQFSDIRDIAVRNNQGHAQTHEVHDIRRTRLTRICL
;
A
#
# COMPACT_ATOMS: atom_id res chain seq x y z
N MET A 1 11.78 -30.17 12.68
CA MET A 1 10.71 -29.96 11.67
C MET A 1 9.57 -29.18 12.35
N TYR A 2 9.71 -27.85 12.41
CA TYR A 2 8.71 -26.83 12.78
C TYR A 2 9.21 -25.50 12.19
N PRO A 3 8.34 -24.59 11.71
CA PRO A 3 8.71 -23.63 10.65
C PRO A 3 9.23 -22.27 11.18
N PRO A 4 10.06 -21.55 10.40
CA PRO A 4 10.61 -20.25 10.72
C PRO A 4 9.73 -19.09 10.17
N LEU A 5 8.46 -19.04 10.54
CA LEU A 5 7.51 -17.99 10.07
C LEU A 5 7.17 -16.93 11.13
N LEU A 6 7.68 -17.05 12.35
CA LEU A 6 7.34 -16.14 13.45
C LEU A 6 8.23 -14.89 13.58
N LEU A 7 9.27 -14.77 12.75
CA LEU A 7 10.26 -13.69 12.84
C LEU A 7 9.99 -12.49 11.91
N LEU A 8 9.03 -12.59 10.98
CA LEU A 8 8.72 -11.54 10.01
C LEU A 8 7.53 -10.64 10.41
N VAL A 9 6.82 -10.95 11.50
CA VAL A 9 5.69 -10.14 11.97
C VAL A 9 6.14 -9.00 12.90
N TYR A 10 7.34 -9.08 13.49
CA TYR A 10 7.81 -8.07 14.46
C TYR A 10 8.42 -6.81 13.83
N THR A 11 8.67 -6.76 12.52
CA THR A 11 9.29 -5.60 11.85
C THR A 11 8.31 -4.64 11.19
N LEU A 12 7.00 -4.90 11.27
CA LEU A 12 5.95 -4.05 10.67
C LEU A 12 4.94 -3.49 11.68
N LEU A 13 5.18 -3.62 12.99
CA LEU A 13 4.36 -2.90 13.97
C LEU A 13 4.94 -1.48 14.19
N PRO A 14 4.24 -0.42 13.79
CA PRO A 14 4.55 0.93 14.25
C PRO A 14 4.45 0.96 15.78
N ALA A 15 5.51 1.44 16.42
CA ALA A 15 5.51 1.75 17.84
C ALA A 15 4.57 2.95 18.10
N TYR A 16 3.26 2.69 18.10
CA TYR A 16 2.26 3.61 18.64
C TYR A 16 2.33 3.54 20.16
N THR A 17 3.28 4.27 20.74
CA THR A 17 3.20 4.68 22.13
C THR A 17 2.08 5.71 22.26
N HIS A 18 0.83 5.24 22.33
CA HIS A 18 -0.29 6.03 22.84
C HIS A 18 -0.16 6.10 24.36
N ALA A 19 0.73 6.96 24.84
CA ALA A 19 0.72 7.42 26.22
C ALA A 19 0.52 8.93 26.19
N ILE A 20 -0.50 9.37 26.95
CA ILE A 20 -0.97 10.75 27.14
C ILE A 20 -1.94 11.23 26.05
N SER A 21 -3.11 10.59 25.97
CA SER A 21 -4.33 11.26 25.52
C SER A 21 -4.96 11.97 26.73
N TRP A 22 -4.71 13.27 26.88
CA TRP A 22 -5.56 14.08 27.75
C TRP A 22 -6.93 14.22 27.08
N PRO A 23 -8.04 13.85 27.75
CA PRO A 23 -9.36 14.14 27.21
C PRO A 23 -9.50 15.66 27.09
N LYS A 24 -9.54 16.15 25.85
CA LYS A 24 -9.95 17.53 25.53
C LYS A 24 -11.38 17.69 26.02
N GLY A 25 -11.55 18.18 27.25
CA GLY A 25 -12.78 18.85 27.64
C GLY A 25 -12.95 20.04 26.70
N ASN A 26 -14.07 20.09 25.98
CA ASN A 26 -14.43 21.18 25.06
C ASN A 26 -14.66 22.48 25.83
N ALA A 27 -13.61 23.05 26.40
CA ALA A 27 -13.58 24.45 26.78
C ALA A 27 -13.21 25.23 25.51
N ARG A 28 -14.22 25.64 24.73
CA ARG A 28 -14.07 26.74 23.77
C ARG A 28 -13.74 28.01 24.57
N VAL A 29 -12.47 28.19 24.91
CA VAL A 29 -11.96 29.50 25.28
C VAL A 29 -11.87 30.28 23.98
N SER A 30 -12.86 31.13 23.74
CA SER A 30 -12.90 32.01 22.58
C SER A 30 -11.60 32.81 22.50
N GLN A 31 -10.91 32.72 21.37
CA GLN A 31 -9.64 33.43 21.13
C GLN A 31 -9.80 34.96 21.21
N GLU A 32 -11.04 35.47 21.14
CA GLU A 32 -11.40 36.87 21.34
C GLU A 32 -11.30 37.36 22.78
N THR A 33 -11.54 36.52 23.80
CA THR A 33 -11.43 36.95 25.21
C THR A 33 -9.98 37.07 25.68
N VAL A 34 -9.04 36.31 25.08
CA VAL A 34 -7.60 36.44 25.39
C VAL A 34 -7.04 37.76 24.87
N ASN A 35 -7.46 38.19 23.67
CA ASN A 35 -7.00 39.44 23.07
C ASN A 35 -7.63 40.69 23.71
N ALA A 36 -8.89 40.61 24.17
CA ALA A 36 -9.55 41.72 24.87
C ALA A 36 -9.00 41.96 26.29
N ALA A 37 -8.58 40.91 26.99
CA ALA A 37 -7.96 41.02 28.32
C ALA A 37 -6.55 41.64 28.28
N LEU A 38 -5.83 41.52 27.17
CA LEU A 38 -4.50 42.11 26.97
C LEU A 38 -4.55 43.62 26.68
N GLY A 39 -5.65 44.13 26.11
CA GLY A 39 -5.79 45.55 25.75
C GLY A 39 -6.16 46.46 26.92
N ALA A 40 -7.01 45.99 27.84
CA ALA A 40 -7.47 46.78 29.00
C ALA A 40 -6.40 46.97 30.09
N HIS A 41 -5.32 46.17 30.06
CA HIS A 41 -4.25 46.20 31.07
C HIS A 41 -3.22 47.31 30.83
N SER A 42 -3.16 47.88 29.62
CA SER A 42 -2.10 48.80 29.19
C SER A 42 -2.12 50.15 29.90
N ASP A 43 -3.29 50.72 30.17
CA ASP A 43 -3.41 52.05 30.79
C ASP A 43 -3.13 52.01 32.30
N GLU A 44 -3.53 50.93 32.98
CA GLU A 44 -3.22 50.70 34.40
C GLU A 44 -1.71 50.44 34.59
N ILE A 45 -1.09 49.69 33.67
CA ILE A 45 0.37 49.48 33.63
C ILE A 45 1.10 50.83 33.45
N ALA A 46 0.62 51.71 32.57
CA ALA A 46 1.24 53.02 32.35
C ALA A 46 1.20 53.92 33.59
N HIS A 47 0.13 53.86 34.40
CA HIS A 47 0.04 54.60 35.67
C HIS A 47 0.98 54.04 36.75
N ILE A 48 1.14 52.72 36.84
CA ILE A 48 2.10 52.07 37.74
C ILE A 48 3.54 52.41 37.36
N ILE A 49 3.85 52.47 36.06
CA ILE A 49 5.18 52.84 35.55
C ILE A 49 5.52 54.30 35.92
N ARG A 50 4.60 55.25 35.76
CA ARG A 50 4.85 56.65 36.16
C ARG A 50 5.02 56.84 37.66
N GLY A 51 4.28 56.06 38.46
CA GLY A 51 4.43 56.04 39.93
C GLY A 51 5.79 55.50 40.36
N THR A 52 6.28 54.44 39.70
CA THR A 52 7.60 53.85 39.98
C THR A 52 8.75 54.75 39.53
N GLU A 53 8.61 55.50 38.45
CA GLU A 53 9.61 56.50 38.01
C GLU A 53 9.77 57.66 39.01
N SER A 54 8.68 58.14 39.60
CA SER A 54 8.70 59.20 40.62
C SER A 54 9.33 58.72 41.93
N LEU A 55 9.00 57.49 42.34
CA LEU A 55 9.65 56.81 43.48
C LEU A 55 11.13 56.54 43.21
N GLN A 56 11.50 56.14 41.99
CA GLN A 56 12.90 55.98 41.60
C GLN A 56 13.67 57.30 41.59
N ALA A 57 13.06 58.41 41.17
CA ALA A 57 13.71 59.72 41.16
C ALA A 57 14.00 60.23 42.59
N TYR A 58 13.07 60.01 43.52
CA TYR A 58 13.32 60.28 44.94
C TYR A 58 14.40 59.35 45.50
N ASN A 59 14.31 58.07 45.14
CA ASN A 59 15.32 57.05 45.39
C ASN A 59 16.53 57.19 44.45
N ARG A 60 16.91 58.39 43.99
CA ARG A 60 18.19 58.63 43.26
C ARG A 60 19.10 59.63 43.97
N LYS A 61 18.62 60.37 44.97
CA LYS A 61 19.48 61.22 45.79
C LYS A 61 20.20 60.33 46.84
N PRO A 62 21.55 60.30 46.86
CA PRO A 62 22.27 59.52 47.85
C PRO A 62 22.39 60.33 49.14
N ASP A 63 21.44 60.16 50.05
CA ASP A 63 21.58 60.66 51.42
C ASP A 63 22.63 59.82 52.17
N CYS A 64 23.27 60.38 53.20
CA CYS A 64 24.33 59.72 53.96
C CYS A 64 23.94 58.30 54.39
N PHE A 65 22.74 58.16 54.97
CA PHE A 65 22.16 56.88 55.36
C PHE A 65 22.04 55.90 54.20
N ARG A 66 21.64 56.37 53.02
CA ARG A 66 21.49 55.50 51.86
C ARG A 66 22.83 54.93 51.40
N ARG A 67 23.92 55.70 51.51
CA ARG A 67 25.27 55.20 51.21
C ARG A 67 25.70 54.16 52.24
N ALA A 68 25.50 54.43 53.53
CA ALA A 68 25.80 53.49 54.61
C ALA A 68 24.98 52.18 54.46
N THR A 69 23.67 52.29 54.23
CA THR A 69 22.77 51.15 54.02
C THR A 69 23.08 50.38 52.73
N GLY A 70 23.49 51.07 51.66
CA GLY A 70 23.92 50.40 50.42
C GLY A 70 25.16 49.51 50.64
N LEU A 71 26.11 49.96 51.45
CA LEU A 71 27.27 49.14 51.83
C LEU A 71 26.84 47.92 52.65
N ILE A 72 25.96 48.11 53.63
CA ILE A 72 25.37 47.01 54.42
C ILE A 72 24.70 45.98 53.50
N GLN A 73 23.89 46.44 52.54
CA GLN A 73 23.19 45.58 51.59
C GLN A 73 24.16 44.72 50.77
N THR A 74 25.25 45.30 50.26
CA THR A 74 26.24 44.55 49.46
C THR A 74 27.03 43.52 50.28
N ARG A 75 27.21 43.74 51.59
CA ARG A 75 27.95 42.81 52.46
C ARG A 75 27.06 41.68 52.96
N CYS A 76 25.78 41.95 53.16
CA CYS A 76 24.84 40.98 53.70
C CYS A 76 24.28 39.98 52.69
N SER A 77 24.62 40.11 51.40
CA SER A 77 24.24 39.13 50.39
C SER A 77 25.12 37.88 50.40
N GLU A 78 26.35 37.93 50.91
CA GLU A 78 27.33 36.85 50.69
C GLU A 78 27.51 35.89 51.88
N LEU A 79 27.33 36.30 53.14
CA LEU A 79 27.36 35.46 54.37
C LEU A 79 26.91 36.27 55.61
N ASP A 80 26.90 35.66 56.80
CA ASP A 80 26.75 36.41 58.06
C ASP A 80 27.84 37.49 58.14
N MET A 81 27.43 38.74 58.33
CA MET A 81 28.34 39.89 58.33
C MET A 81 29.40 39.73 59.42
N ASP A 82 30.66 39.99 59.06
CA ASP A 82 31.75 40.00 60.02
C ASP A 82 31.51 41.08 61.10
N GLU A 83 32.00 40.80 62.31
CA GLU A 83 31.82 41.69 63.46
C GLU A 83 32.43 43.08 63.22
N ASP A 84 33.58 43.18 62.54
CA ASP A 84 34.21 44.46 62.21
C ASP A 84 33.41 45.24 61.16
N GLU A 85 32.85 44.55 60.17
CA GLU A 85 31.96 45.18 59.18
C GLU A 85 30.68 45.70 59.85
N ARG A 86 30.16 44.97 60.83
CA ARG A 86 28.98 45.38 61.62
C ARG A 86 29.27 46.63 62.44
N ILE A 87 30.42 46.68 63.10
CA ILE A 87 30.87 47.84 63.85
C ILE A 87 31.07 49.04 62.92
N SER A 88 31.72 48.86 61.77
CA SER A 88 31.95 49.91 60.77
C SER A 88 30.64 50.49 60.21
N ALA A 89 29.67 49.62 59.91
CA ALA A 89 28.34 50.01 59.47
C ALA A 89 27.60 50.82 60.55
N ALA A 90 27.62 50.37 61.80
CA ALA A 90 27.00 51.07 62.92
C ALA A 90 27.65 52.44 63.16
N ILE A 91 28.98 52.55 63.10
CA ILE A 91 29.69 53.82 63.16
C ILE A 91 29.22 54.74 62.01
N SER A 92 29.22 54.24 60.77
CA SER A 92 28.84 55.02 59.59
C SER A 92 27.41 55.58 59.70
N MET A 93 26.45 54.75 60.16
CA MET A 93 25.06 55.17 60.39
C MET A 93 24.96 56.20 61.52
N THR A 94 25.71 56.02 62.61
CA THR A 94 25.79 57.00 63.70
C THR A 94 26.31 58.34 63.21
N LEU A 95 27.38 58.36 62.41
CA LEU A 95 27.94 59.59 61.86
C LEU A 95 26.96 60.31 60.92
N CYS A 96 26.17 59.54 60.14
CA CYS A 96 25.08 60.11 59.36
C CYS A 96 24.04 60.79 60.25
N GLU A 97 23.63 60.16 61.35
CA GLU A 97 22.69 60.76 62.31
C GLU A 97 23.24 62.06 62.90
N LEU A 98 24.50 62.04 63.36
CA LEU A 98 25.16 63.22 63.91
C LEU A 98 25.24 64.37 62.91
N SER A 99 25.59 64.07 61.65
CA SER A 99 25.61 65.05 60.57
C SER A 99 24.22 65.65 60.32
N THR A 100 23.17 64.82 60.28
CA THR A 100 21.79 65.32 60.10
C THR A 100 21.31 66.18 61.27
N ALA A 101 21.80 65.91 62.48
CA ALA A 101 21.54 66.71 63.67
C ALA A 101 22.48 67.92 63.81
N ASN A 102 23.34 68.20 62.82
CA ASN A 102 24.34 69.28 62.83
C ASN A 102 25.31 69.22 64.03
N HIS A 103 25.64 68.01 64.48
CA HIS A 103 26.65 67.77 65.51
C HIS A 103 28.00 67.46 64.86
N HIS A 104 29.10 67.89 65.50
CA HIS A 104 30.45 67.62 65.02
C HIS A 104 30.83 66.16 65.28
N SER A 105 31.25 65.45 64.25
CA SER A 105 31.75 64.08 64.36
C SER A 105 33.15 64.04 65.02
N PRO A 106 33.45 63.04 65.86
CA PRO A 106 34.79 62.88 66.43
C PRO A 106 35.86 62.70 65.35
N LEU A 107 37.05 63.28 65.57
CA LEU A 107 38.16 63.23 64.60
C LEU A 107 38.67 61.79 64.42
N GLU A 108 38.55 60.96 65.46
CA GLU A 108 38.89 59.54 65.45
C GLU A 108 37.99 58.73 64.49
N CYS A 109 36.83 59.26 64.11
CA CYS A 109 35.82 58.59 63.30
C CYS A 109 35.81 59.04 61.83
N VAL A 110 36.70 59.94 61.40
CA VAL A 110 36.71 60.52 60.04
C VAL A 110 36.83 59.46 58.95
N ALA A 111 37.53 58.35 59.21
CA ALA A 111 37.67 57.25 58.26
C ALA A 111 36.33 56.60 57.86
N PHE A 112 35.31 56.71 58.71
CA PHE A 112 33.99 56.10 58.55
C PHE A 112 32.92 57.08 58.04
N SER A 113 33.30 58.34 57.76
CA SER A 113 32.34 59.31 57.22
C SER A 113 31.93 58.92 55.80
N ALA A 114 30.69 59.21 55.42
CA ALA A 114 30.19 58.90 54.08
C ALA A 114 31.03 59.56 52.97
N GLU A 115 31.64 60.71 53.24
CA GLU A 115 32.49 61.49 52.32
C GLU A 115 33.89 60.90 52.13
N SER A 116 34.32 60.00 53.02
CA SER A 116 35.60 59.31 52.92
C SER A 116 35.59 58.36 51.71
N ARG A 117 36.32 58.72 50.64
CA ARG A 117 36.49 57.87 49.44
C ARG A 117 37.48 56.71 49.67
N ILE A 118 37.99 56.57 50.88
CA ILE A 118 38.94 55.51 51.22
C ILE A 118 38.16 54.21 51.27
N SER A 119 38.46 53.29 50.36
CA SER A 119 37.87 51.95 50.37
C SER A 119 38.05 51.33 51.76
N GLN A 120 36.94 50.87 52.36
CA GLN A 120 36.89 50.24 53.68
C GLN A 120 37.85 49.04 53.83
N THR A 121 38.42 48.56 52.72
CA THR A 121 39.48 47.54 52.67
C THR A 121 40.83 48.00 53.24
N ILE A 122 41.04 49.30 53.49
CA ILE A 122 42.29 49.84 54.10
C ILE A 122 41.97 50.55 55.43
N VAL A 123 40.98 50.07 56.16
CA VAL A 123 40.75 50.51 57.55
C VAL A 123 41.77 49.76 58.41
N LYS A 124 42.73 50.49 59.00
CA LYS A 124 43.76 49.89 59.87
C LYS A 124 43.07 49.16 61.02
N GLU A 125 43.44 47.90 61.23
CA GLU A 125 43.05 47.06 62.36
C GLU A 125 43.30 47.85 63.67
N GLY A 126 42.22 48.23 64.36
CA GLY A 126 42.26 49.09 65.56
C GLY A 126 41.62 50.48 65.43
N SER A 127 41.34 50.97 64.22
CA SER A 127 40.68 52.28 64.03
C SER A 127 39.20 52.28 64.43
N HIS A 128 38.50 51.13 64.33
CA HIS A 128 37.16 50.96 64.91
C HIS A 128 37.15 51.26 66.40
N ARG A 129 38.11 50.69 67.14
CA ARG A 129 38.19 50.81 68.61
C ARG A 129 38.36 52.26 69.05
N SER A 130 39.25 53.01 68.40
CA SER A 130 39.46 54.43 68.71
C SER A 130 38.22 55.28 68.44
N CYS A 131 37.51 55.02 67.34
CA CYS A 131 36.26 55.72 67.06
C CYS A 131 35.15 55.36 68.05
N VAL A 132 34.97 54.08 68.39
CA VAL A 132 33.97 53.63 69.38
C VAL A 132 34.26 54.21 70.76
N GLU A 133 35.54 54.29 71.16
CA GLU A 133 35.95 54.96 72.40
C GLU A 133 35.64 56.47 72.37
N ALA A 134 35.80 57.14 71.22
CA ALA A 134 35.44 58.53 71.08
C ALA A 134 33.91 58.74 71.16
N LEU A 135 33.12 57.86 70.54
CA LEU A 135 31.65 57.89 70.62
C LEU A 135 31.15 57.65 72.05
N SER A 136 31.81 56.79 72.83
CA SER A 136 31.40 56.50 74.21
C SER A 136 31.59 57.68 75.18
N ARG A 137 32.36 58.71 74.80
CA ARG A 137 32.52 59.95 75.59
C ARG A 137 31.23 60.78 75.69
N SER A 138 30.24 60.53 74.81
CA SER A 138 28.92 61.16 74.84
C SER A 138 27.83 60.11 74.97
N ALA A 139 26.98 60.23 76.00
CA ALA A 139 25.86 59.31 76.21
C ALA A 139 24.89 59.26 75.02
N GLN A 140 24.68 60.41 74.36
CA GLN A 140 23.83 60.50 73.17
C GLN A 140 24.44 59.71 72.00
N TYR A 141 25.74 59.87 71.74
CA TYR A 141 26.42 59.22 70.61
C TYR A 141 26.53 57.71 70.85
N TRP A 142 26.79 57.31 72.10
CA TRP A 142 26.79 55.91 72.51
C TRP A 142 25.41 55.25 72.32
N SER A 143 24.33 55.97 72.64
CA SER A 143 22.97 55.47 72.43
C SER A 143 22.69 55.22 70.94
N SER A 144 23.02 56.18 70.06
CA SER A 144 22.88 56.01 68.61
C SER A 144 23.71 54.84 68.09
N TYR A 145 24.99 54.77 68.47
CA TYR A 145 25.89 53.68 68.04
C TYR A 145 25.40 52.30 68.49
N SER A 146 25.07 52.15 69.76
CA SER A 146 24.61 50.86 70.30
C SER A 146 23.25 50.44 69.75
N GLY A 147 22.39 51.42 69.40
CA GLY A 147 21.16 51.19 68.65
C GLY A 147 21.45 50.62 67.26
N TYR A 148 22.24 51.35 66.46
CA TYR A 148 22.57 50.90 65.10
C TYR A 148 23.33 49.56 65.08
N LEU A 149 24.20 49.29 66.06
CA LEU A 149 24.90 48.00 66.14
C LEU A 149 23.92 46.82 66.23
N ARG A 150 22.78 46.98 66.93
CA ARG A 150 21.73 45.97 67.02
C ARG A 150 20.86 45.94 65.76
N GLU A 151 20.55 47.12 65.20
CA GLU A 151 19.71 47.25 64.01
C GLU A 151 20.39 46.72 62.74
N VAL A 152 21.70 46.88 62.59
CA VAL A 152 22.46 46.42 61.41
C VAL A 152 22.27 44.92 61.19
N SER A 153 22.30 44.10 62.25
CA SER A 153 22.01 42.65 62.14
C SER A 153 20.59 42.37 61.63
N GLN A 154 19.60 43.16 62.09
CA GLN A 154 18.21 43.01 61.65
C GLN A 154 18.04 43.46 60.20
N LEU A 155 18.68 44.56 59.81
CA LEU A 155 18.71 45.06 58.43
C LEU A 155 19.30 44.03 57.49
N CYS A 156 20.35 43.31 57.91
CA CYS A 156 20.96 42.27 57.09
C CYS A 156 20.09 41.05 56.91
N TYR A 157 19.43 40.60 57.97
CA TYR A 157 18.42 39.55 57.83
C TYR A 157 17.30 39.97 56.86
N ALA A 158 16.86 41.24 56.94
CA ALA A 158 15.88 41.77 56.00
C ALA A 158 16.42 41.80 54.56
N PHE A 159 17.60 42.36 54.31
CA PHE A 159 18.20 42.43 52.96
C PHE A 159 18.40 41.07 52.33
N ARG A 160 18.86 40.09 53.09
CA ARG A 160 18.99 38.72 52.63
C ARG A 160 17.64 38.15 52.21
N ARG A 161 16.62 38.29 53.06
CA ARG A 161 15.26 37.86 52.71
C ARG A 161 14.72 38.56 51.46
N TRP A 162 14.99 39.85 51.29
CA TRP A 162 14.60 40.59 50.08
C TRP A 162 15.32 40.06 48.84
N ASN A 163 16.63 39.81 48.94
CA ASN A 163 17.41 39.22 47.85
C ASN A 163 16.93 37.80 47.49
N ASP A 164 16.61 36.97 48.50
CA ASP A 164 16.04 35.64 48.30
C ASP A 164 14.69 35.71 47.57
N ILE A 165 13.83 36.68 47.95
CA ILE A 165 12.53 36.90 47.30
C ILE A 165 12.72 37.32 45.85
N ASP A 166 13.63 38.25 45.55
CA ASP A 166 13.87 38.71 44.19
C ASP A 166 14.50 37.61 43.34
N THR A 167 15.45 36.84 43.89
CA THR A 167 16.02 35.65 43.24
C THR A 167 14.93 34.62 42.94
N ALA A 168 14.04 34.34 43.89
CA ALA A 168 12.92 33.44 43.67
C ALA A 168 11.98 33.95 42.56
N ARG A 169 11.65 35.25 42.56
CA ARG A 169 10.82 35.87 41.50
C ARG A 169 11.47 35.71 40.12
N ASP A 170 12.78 35.93 40.01
CA ASP A 170 13.50 35.77 38.75
C ASP A 170 13.52 34.32 38.29
N ILE A 171 13.74 33.36 39.20
CA ILE A 171 13.63 31.92 38.89
C ILE A 171 12.23 31.57 38.39
N TYR A 172 11.18 32.01 39.09
CA TYR A 172 9.79 31.76 38.66
C TYR A 172 9.48 32.41 37.32
N ARG A 173 9.98 33.62 37.06
CA ARG A 173 9.82 34.30 35.77
C ARG A 173 10.46 33.51 34.65
N ASN A 174 11.71 33.08 34.83
CA ASN A 174 12.44 32.28 33.84
C ASN A 174 11.74 30.93 33.59
N ALA A 175 11.36 30.22 34.66
CA ALA A 175 10.61 28.96 34.53
C ALA A 175 9.26 29.14 33.81
N THR A 176 8.57 30.25 34.05
CA THR A 176 7.30 30.57 33.36
C THR A 176 7.52 30.82 31.87
N LEU A 177 8.59 31.54 31.51
CA LEU A 177 8.96 31.78 30.11
C LEU A 177 9.34 30.48 29.39
N GLU A 178 10.10 29.60 30.05
CA GLU A 178 10.46 28.28 29.51
C GLU A 178 9.22 27.40 29.31
N ASN A 179 8.32 27.37 30.29
CA ASN A 179 7.05 26.63 30.17
C ASN A 179 6.18 27.17 29.03
N LEU A 180 6.12 28.49 28.85
CA LEU A 180 5.41 29.10 27.73
C LEU A 180 6.01 28.68 26.39
N ALA A 181 7.33 28.74 26.25
CA ALA A 181 8.03 28.32 25.03
C ALA A 181 7.80 26.83 24.74
N PHE A 182 7.83 25.98 25.77
CA PHE A 182 7.53 24.56 25.65
C PHE A 182 6.09 24.30 25.17
N LEU A 183 5.11 24.97 25.77
CA LEU A 183 3.70 24.84 25.36
C LEU A 183 3.48 25.30 23.91
N GLN A 184 4.12 26.40 23.49
CA GLN A 184 4.08 26.86 22.11
C GLN A 184 4.68 25.82 21.14
N HIS A 185 5.81 25.22 21.50
CA HIS A 185 6.43 24.17 20.70
C HIS A 185 5.52 22.94 20.58
N MET A 186 4.93 22.50 21.69
CA MET A 186 3.98 21.38 21.70
C MET A 186 2.75 21.65 20.84
N SER A 187 2.20 22.87 20.91
CA SER A 187 1.07 23.29 20.07
C SER A 187 1.42 23.28 18.58
N ALA A 188 2.60 23.81 18.21
CA ALA A 188 3.06 23.77 16.82
C ALA A 188 3.27 22.33 16.31
N ARG A 189 3.77 21.44 17.18
CA ARG A 189 3.91 20.01 16.87
C ARG A 189 2.56 19.34 16.64
N GLU A 190 1.56 19.62 17.49
CA GLU A 190 0.20 19.08 17.35
C GLU A 190 -0.43 19.51 16.03
N ILE A 191 -0.30 20.80 15.65
CA ILE A 191 -0.79 21.30 14.36
C ILE A 191 -0.12 20.57 13.18
N THR A 192 1.18 20.30 13.29
CA THR A 192 1.92 19.58 12.23
C THR A 192 1.48 18.12 12.12
N LEU A 193 1.27 17.45 13.25
CA LEU A 193 0.75 16.09 13.29
C LEU A 193 -0.65 15.99 12.71
N HIS A 194 -1.54 16.93 13.05
CA HIS A 194 -2.90 16.97 12.51
C HIS A 194 -2.90 17.12 10.97
N LYS A 195 -2.05 17.99 10.42
CA LYS A 195 -1.90 18.12 8.97
C LYS A 195 -1.36 16.84 8.31
N ALA A 196 -0.41 16.16 8.97
CA ALA A 196 0.12 14.89 8.49
C ALA A 196 -0.94 13.79 8.51
N GLU A 197 -1.79 13.75 9.53
CA GLU A 197 -2.94 12.84 9.64
C GLU A 197 -3.96 13.10 8.54
N GLU A 198 -4.38 14.36 8.32
CA GLU A 198 -5.26 14.74 7.21
C GLU A 198 -4.70 14.31 5.86
N THR A 199 -3.40 14.55 5.64
CA THR A 199 -2.71 14.15 4.40
C THR A 199 -2.69 12.63 4.25
N SER A 200 -2.41 11.89 5.31
CA SER A 200 -2.45 10.42 5.29
C SER A 200 -3.85 9.90 5.01
N HIS A 201 -4.89 10.55 5.55
CA HIS A 201 -6.27 10.17 5.31
C HIS A 201 -6.66 10.38 3.84
N ALA A 202 -6.27 11.52 3.26
CA ALA A 202 -6.47 11.79 1.83
C ALA A 202 -5.76 10.76 0.95
N ILE A 203 -4.50 10.43 1.24
CA ILE A 203 -3.76 9.40 0.48
C ILE A 203 -4.43 8.03 0.58
N LEU A 204 -4.90 7.64 1.78
CA LEU A 204 -5.61 6.36 1.94
C LEU A 204 -6.92 6.35 1.15
N GLN A 205 -7.64 7.48 1.12
CA GLN A 205 -8.85 7.63 0.33
C GLN A 205 -8.56 7.47 -1.17
N ASP A 206 -7.52 8.15 -1.68
CA ASP A 206 -7.08 8.02 -3.08
C ASP A 206 -6.68 6.57 -3.43
N ILE A 207 -5.99 5.87 -2.53
CA ILE A 207 -5.63 4.46 -2.72
C ILE A 207 -6.89 3.59 -2.79
N LEU A 208 -7.85 3.81 -1.89
CA LEU A 208 -9.11 3.04 -1.88
C LEU A 208 -9.92 3.27 -3.16
N GLU A 209 -9.97 4.51 -3.65
CA GLU A 209 -10.60 4.86 -4.92
C GLU A 209 -9.88 4.19 -6.11
N GLY A 210 -8.55 4.28 -6.17
CA GLY A 210 -7.77 3.61 -7.21
C GLY A 210 -7.93 2.08 -7.21
N VAL A 211 -8.04 1.45 -6.03
CA VAL A 211 -8.33 0.01 -5.93
C VAL A 211 -9.75 -0.31 -6.41
N ALA A 212 -10.73 0.56 -6.15
CA ALA A 212 -12.09 0.38 -6.65
C ALA A 212 -12.13 0.47 -8.19
N GLU A 213 -11.44 1.43 -8.79
CA GLU A 213 -11.33 1.56 -10.26
C GLU A 213 -10.64 0.34 -10.89
N LEU A 214 -9.52 -0.12 -10.31
CA LEU A 214 -8.82 -1.33 -10.74
C LEU A 214 -9.74 -2.56 -10.71
N ARG A 215 -10.58 -2.67 -9.68
CA ARG A 215 -11.54 -3.76 -9.55
C ARG A 215 -12.60 -3.72 -10.65
N ILE A 216 -13.14 -2.52 -10.96
CA ILE A 216 -14.11 -2.34 -12.06
C ILE A 216 -13.46 -2.70 -13.40
N SER A 217 -12.26 -2.19 -13.67
CA SER A 217 -11.51 -2.50 -14.90
C SER A 217 -11.22 -4.00 -15.04
N SER A 218 -10.88 -4.68 -13.93
CA SER A 218 -10.67 -6.13 -13.92
C SER A 218 -11.96 -6.90 -14.25
N THR A 219 -13.12 -6.46 -13.73
CA THR A 219 -14.40 -7.11 -14.06
C THR A 219 -14.78 -6.89 -15.53
N ASP A 220 -14.50 -5.70 -16.07
CA ASP A 220 -14.74 -5.40 -17.49
C ASP A 220 -13.84 -6.27 -18.38
N ALA A 221 -12.55 -6.36 -18.08
CA ALA A 221 -11.62 -7.22 -18.80
C ALA A 221 -12.04 -8.70 -18.77
N GLN A 222 -12.52 -9.17 -17.61
CA GLN A 222 -13.02 -10.54 -17.47
C GLN A 222 -14.30 -10.77 -18.29
N SER A 223 -15.19 -9.76 -18.37
CA SER A 223 -16.39 -9.83 -19.21
C SER A 223 -16.05 -9.88 -20.70
N VAL A 224 -15.08 -9.07 -21.15
CA VAL A 224 -14.58 -9.08 -22.54
C VAL A 224 -13.95 -10.42 -22.87
N LEU A 225 -13.16 -10.98 -21.94
CA LEU A 225 -12.57 -12.31 -22.11
C LEU A 225 -13.64 -13.40 -22.23
N GLN A 226 -14.70 -13.35 -21.40
CA GLN A 226 -15.83 -14.27 -21.50
C GLN A 226 -16.58 -14.13 -22.82
N GLN A 227 -16.83 -12.90 -23.28
CA GLN A 227 -17.45 -12.66 -24.59
C GLN A 227 -16.60 -13.20 -25.73
N LEU A 228 -15.27 -13.04 -25.66
CA LEU A 228 -14.35 -13.60 -26.66
C LEU A 228 -14.41 -15.13 -26.67
N ILE A 229 -14.36 -15.78 -25.51
CA ILE A 229 -14.46 -17.25 -25.39
C ILE A 229 -15.79 -17.75 -25.95
N GLN A 230 -16.89 -17.06 -25.65
CA GLN A 230 -18.21 -17.42 -26.14
C GLN A 230 -18.34 -17.17 -27.65
N GLY A 231 -17.78 -16.09 -28.17
CA GLY A 231 -17.74 -15.82 -29.61
C GLY A 231 -16.92 -16.87 -30.36
N VAL A 232 -15.77 -17.27 -29.82
CA VAL A 232 -14.92 -18.32 -30.40
C VAL A 232 -15.62 -19.68 -30.37
N SER A 233 -16.28 -20.06 -29.27
CA SER A 233 -16.98 -21.35 -29.18
C SER A 233 -18.19 -21.41 -30.11
N VAL A 234 -18.96 -20.32 -30.23
CA VAL A 234 -20.07 -20.21 -31.18
C VAL A 234 -19.55 -20.27 -32.62
N GLY A 235 -18.48 -19.54 -32.93
CA GLY A 235 -17.87 -19.55 -34.27
C GLY A 235 -17.33 -20.93 -34.66
N LEU A 236 -16.65 -21.62 -33.74
CA LEU A 236 -16.21 -23.00 -33.93
C LEU A 236 -17.39 -23.95 -34.14
N GLY A 237 -18.44 -23.85 -33.33
CA GLY A 237 -19.65 -24.65 -33.48
C GLY A 237 -20.35 -24.45 -34.83
N GLN A 238 -20.46 -23.20 -35.28
CA GLN A 238 -20.99 -22.90 -36.61
C GLN A 238 -20.10 -23.47 -37.72
N SER A 239 -18.77 -23.36 -37.58
CA SER A 239 -17.82 -23.88 -38.56
C SER A 239 -17.84 -25.42 -38.63
N THR A 240 -17.92 -26.11 -37.50
CA THR A 240 -18.00 -27.59 -37.48
C THR A 240 -19.33 -28.07 -38.02
N GLN A 241 -20.42 -27.35 -37.75
CA GLN A 241 -21.72 -27.66 -38.31
C GLN A 241 -21.74 -27.47 -39.84
N ALA A 242 -21.24 -26.34 -40.34
CA ALA A 242 -21.09 -26.11 -41.77
C ALA A 242 -20.21 -27.17 -42.46
N MET A 243 -19.14 -27.62 -41.80
CA MET A 243 -18.29 -28.70 -42.30
C MET A 243 -19.02 -30.05 -42.32
N THR A 244 -19.81 -30.35 -41.28
CA THR A 244 -20.63 -31.57 -41.20
C THR A 244 -21.71 -31.58 -42.28
N ASP A 245 -22.36 -30.45 -42.52
CA ASP A 245 -23.35 -30.27 -43.58
C ASP A 245 -22.71 -30.47 -44.96
N ALA A 246 -21.50 -29.93 -45.17
CA ALA A 246 -20.75 -30.16 -46.40
C ALA A 246 -20.39 -31.64 -46.60
N ILE A 247 -19.91 -32.33 -45.56
CA ILE A 247 -19.56 -33.76 -45.62
C ILE A 247 -20.79 -34.63 -45.88
N THR A 248 -21.90 -34.37 -45.18
CA THR A 248 -23.15 -35.12 -45.38
C THR A 248 -23.71 -34.90 -46.77
N SER A 249 -23.62 -33.68 -47.32
CA SER A 249 -24.01 -33.41 -48.70
C SER A 249 -23.13 -34.17 -49.71
N LEU A 250 -21.83 -34.30 -49.46
CA LEU A 250 -20.91 -35.06 -50.30
C LEU A 250 -21.20 -36.57 -50.23
N LEU A 251 -21.45 -37.10 -49.03
CA LEU A 251 -21.84 -38.50 -48.85
C LEU A 251 -23.19 -38.81 -49.52
N ALA A 252 -24.16 -37.90 -49.43
CA ALA A 252 -25.44 -38.05 -50.11
C ALA A 252 -25.28 -38.06 -51.64
N ARG A 253 -24.43 -37.19 -52.20
CA ARG A 253 -24.10 -37.19 -53.64
C ARG A 253 -23.38 -38.47 -54.05
N ALA A 254 -22.36 -38.88 -53.30
CA ALA A 254 -21.63 -40.12 -53.57
C ALA A 254 -22.54 -41.35 -53.52
N GLY A 255 -23.47 -41.40 -52.55
CA GLY A 255 -24.48 -42.45 -52.46
C GLY A 255 -25.42 -42.46 -53.68
N HIS A 256 -25.85 -41.28 -54.13
CA HIS A 256 -26.69 -41.13 -55.32
C HIS A 256 -25.96 -41.62 -56.58
N ASP A 257 -24.72 -41.15 -56.80
CA ASP A 257 -23.88 -41.55 -57.94
C ASP A 257 -23.60 -43.06 -57.93
N GLN A 258 -23.39 -43.65 -56.74
CA GLN A 258 -23.19 -45.09 -56.59
C GLN A 258 -24.47 -45.88 -56.94
N THR A 259 -25.65 -45.42 -56.49
CA THR A 259 -26.92 -46.04 -56.87
C THR A 259 -27.20 -45.94 -58.37
N GLU A 260 -26.83 -44.82 -59.00
CA GLU A 260 -26.97 -44.63 -60.44
C GLU A 260 -25.99 -45.53 -61.22
N ALA A 261 -24.75 -45.67 -60.75
CA ALA A 261 -23.79 -46.58 -61.36
C ALA A 261 -24.25 -48.04 -61.28
N VAL A 262 -24.80 -48.46 -60.12
CA VAL A 262 -25.36 -49.81 -59.95
C VAL A 262 -26.56 -50.04 -60.87
N SER A 263 -27.46 -49.05 -61.03
CA SER A 263 -28.60 -49.20 -61.93
C SER A 263 -28.18 -49.31 -63.40
N ARG A 264 -27.14 -48.58 -63.82
CA ARG A 264 -26.54 -48.73 -65.16
C ARG A 264 -25.94 -50.12 -65.37
N VAL A 265 -25.24 -50.66 -64.38
CA VAL A 265 -24.70 -52.04 -64.44
C VAL A 265 -25.84 -53.06 -64.54
N ASN A 266 -26.90 -52.91 -63.75
CA ASN A 266 -28.04 -53.81 -63.78
C ASN A 266 -28.73 -53.81 -65.15
N SER A 267 -28.94 -52.62 -65.73
CA SER A 267 -29.49 -52.47 -67.08
C SER A 267 -28.59 -53.10 -68.15
N ALA A 268 -27.27 -53.01 -68.00
CA ALA A 268 -26.33 -53.66 -68.91
C ALA A 268 -26.39 -55.20 -68.80
N ILE A 269 -26.52 -55.73 -67.58
CA ILE A 269 -26.68 -57.17 -67.32
C ILE A 269 -27.98 -57.68 -67.95
N ASP A 270 -29.11 -56.99 -67.75
CA ASP A 270 -30.39 -57.34 -68.38
C ASP A 270 -30.27 -57.38 -69.91
N GLY A 271 -29.56 -56.40 -70.50
CA GLY A 271 -29.28 -56.39 -71.93
C GLY A 271 -28.45 -57.58 -72.41
N VAL A 272 -27.48 -58.05 -71.62
CA VAL A 272 -26.69 -59.26 -71.93
C VAL A 272 -27.56 -60.52 -71.83
N ILE A 273 -28.37 -60.64 -70.78
CA ILE A 273 -29.31 -61.77 -70.60
C ILE A 273 -30.26 -61.86 -71.79
N GLN A 274 -30.80 -60.73 -72.23
CA GLN A 274 -31.73 -60.68 -73.36
C GLN A 274 -31.07 -61.12 -74.68
N ARG A 275 -29.84 -60.65 -74.97
CA ARG A 275 -29.08 -61.12 -76.14
C ARG A 275 -28.78 -62.62 -76.08
N HIS A 276 -28.42 -63.13 -74.90
CA HIS A 276 -28.11 -64.55 -74.73
C HIS A 276 -29.34 -65.44 -74.93
N SER A 277 -30.50 -65.02 -74.41
CA SER A 277 -31.79 -65.67 -74.68
C SER A 277 -32.13 -65.69 -76.17
N THR A 278 -31.93 -64.57 -76.86
CA THR A 278 -32.19 -64.46 -78.31
C THR A 278 -31.27 -65.38 -79.11
N SER A 279 -29.98 -65.44 -78.74
CA SER A 279 -29.00 -66.31 -79.40
C SER A 279 -29.28 -67.80 -79.18
N LEU A 280 -29.71 -68.19 -77.97
CA LEU A 280 -30.11 -69.57 -77.67
C LEU A 280 -31.37 -69.96 -78.44
N ASN A 281 -32.32 -69.04 -78.60
CA ASN A 281 -33.54 -69.30 -79.36
C ASN A 281 -33.23 -69.53 -80.86
N LEU A 282 -32.30 -68.78 -81.43
CA LEU A 282 -31.81 -68.97 -82.81
C LEU A 282 -31.10 -70.32 -83.00
N VAL A 283 -30.31 -70.76 -82.02
CA VAL A 283 -29.66 -72.09 -82.06
C VAL A 283 -30.70 -73.20 -81.97
N ALA A 284 -31.71 -73.05 -81.10
CA ALA A 284 -32.80 -74.01 -80.97
C ALA A 284 -33.59 -74.16 -82.28
N THR A 285 -33.95 -73.05 -82.93
CA THR A 285 -34.66 -73.08 -84.22
C THR A 285 -33.82 -73.66 -85.35
N SER A 286 -32.51 -73.36 -85.37
CA SER A 286 -31.59 -73.94 -86.35
C SER A 286 -31.42 -75.45 -86.19
N LEU A 287 -31.36 -75.94 -84.95
CA LEU A 287 -31.29 -77.37 -84.65
C LEU A 287 -32.58 -78.08 -85.08
N GLU A 288 -33.72 -77.45 -84.83
CA GLU A 288 -35.05 -77.97 -85.18
C GLU A 288 -35.25 -78.06 -86.69
N GLN A 289 -34.80 -77.06 -87.46
CA GLN A 289 -34.76 -77.10 -88.92
C GLN A 289 -33.83 -78.18 -89.46
N SER A 290 -32.61 -78.31 -88.90
CA SER A 290 -31.66 -79.34 -89.32
C SER A 290 -32.18 -80.76 -89.07
N LEU A 291 -32.92 -80.97 -87.98
CA LEU A 291 -33.58 -82.24 -87.67
C LEU A 291 -34.75 -82.52 -88.61
N GLN A 292 -35.56 -81.52 -88.95
CA GLN A 292 -36.65 -81.68 -89.92
C GLN A 292 -36.14 -82.01 -91.32
N ASP A 293 -35.06 -81.37 -91.76
CA ASP A 293 -34.48 -81.61 -93.08
C ASP A 293 -33.83 -82.99 -93.18
N GLU A 294 -33.17 -83.47 -92.13
CA GLU A 294 -32.65 -84.85 -92.11
C GLU A 294 -33.77 -85.91 -92.03
N ILE A 295 -34.80 -85.69 -91.22
CA ILE A 295 -35.95 -86.61 -91.17
C ILE A 295 -36.63 -86.71 -92.53
N LYS A 296 -36.75 -85.60 -93.27
CA LYS A 296 -37.23 -85.59 -94.67
C LYS A 296 -36.29 -86.34 -95.60
N GLY A 297 -34.97 -86.16 -95.45
CA GLY A 297 -33.96 -86.86 -96.24
C GLY A 297 -34.04 -88.38 -96.07
N VAL A 298 -34.12 -88.85 -94.82
CA VAL A 298 -34.25 -90.28 -94.48
C VAL A 298 -35.57 -90.86 -94.99
N LEU A 299 -36.69 -90.13 -94.86
CA LEU A 299 -37.99 -90.58 -95.35
C LEU A 299 -38.07 -90.64 -96.88
N LEU A 300 -37.44 -89.72 -97.60
CA LEU A 300 -37.32 -89.78 -99.05
C LEU A 300 -36.44 -90.95 -99.50
N HIS A 301 -35.35 -91.21 -98.78
CA HIS A 301 -34.46 -92.34 -99.06
C HIS A 301 -35.14 -93.70 -98.83
N LEU A 302 -35.95 -93.82 -97.77
CA LEU A 302 -36.81 -94.99 -97.52
C LEU A 302 -37.90 -95.13 -98.59
N GLY A 303 -38.50 -94.03 -99.05
CA GLY A 303 -39.46 -94.04 -100.15
C GLY A 303 -38.86 -94.53 -101.48
N GLN A 304 -37.60 -94.17 -101.74
CA GLN A 304 -36.86 -94.62 -102.93
C GLN A 304 -36.52 -96.11 -102.86
N GLN A 305 -36.11 -96.64 -101.70
CA GLN A 305 -35.82 -98.07 -101.54
C GLN A 305 -37.05 -98.97 -101.72
N PHE A 306 -38.24 -98.53 -101.29
CA PHE A 306 -39.46 -99.29 -101.52
C PHE A 306 -39.95 -99.24 -102.98
N SER A 307 -39.53 -98.25 -103.77
CA SER A 307 -39.75 -98.21 -105.22
C SER A 307 -38.89 -99.24 -105.96
N ASP A 308 -37.60 -99.32 -105.62
CA ASP A 308 -36.65 -100.24 -106.28
C ASP A 308 -36.94 -101.72 -105.98
N ILE A 309 -37.47 -102.04 -104.79
CA ILE A 309 -37.86 -103.42 -104.44
C ILE A 309 -39.13 -103.87 -105.19
N ARG A 310 -39.98 -102.93 -105.62
CA ARG A 310 -41.23 -103.26 -106.33
C ARG A 310 -40.99 -103.60 -107.80
N ASP A 311 -40.00 -102.99 -108.45
CA ASP A 311 -39.69 -103.25 -109.86
C ASP A 311 -38.85 -104.52 -110.10
N ILE A 312 -38.23 -105.08 -109.06
CA ILE A 312 -37.44 -106.32 -109.16
C ILE A 312 -38.32 -107.60 -109.08
N ALA A 313 -39.54 -107.53 -108.54
CA ALA A 313 -40.39 -108.71 -108.36
C ALA A 313 -41.22 -109.12 -109.60
N VAL A 314 -41.24 -108.33 -110.68
CA VAL A 314 -42.13 -108.58 -111.86
C VAL A 314 -41.36 -108.92 -113.15
N ARG A 315 -40.02 -108.94 -113.15
CA ARG A 315 -39.25 -109.35 -114.34
C ARG A 315 -38.32 -110.53 -114.05
N ASN A 316 -38.96 -111.69 -114.05
CA ASN A 316 -38.51 -112.94 -114.66
C ASN A 316 -37.22 -113.59 -114.12
N ASN A 317 -37.27 -114.87 -113.74
CA ASN A 317 -37.22 -115.98 -114.70
C ASN A 317 -36.03 -115.87 -115.67
N GLN A 318 -35.12 -116.84 -115.56
CA GLN A 318 -33.93 -117.12 -116.39
C GLN A 318 -32.70 -116.23 -116.09
N GLY A 319 -31.59 -116.75 -115.58
CA GLY A 319 -31.19 -118.11 -115.25
C GLY A 319 -29.68 -118.16 -115.01
N HIS A 320 -29.26 -119.19 -114.25
CA HIS A 320 -27.89 -119.72 -114.09
C HIS A 320 -26.81 -118.81 -113.48
N ALA A 321 -25.74 -119.29 -112.86
CA ALA A 321 -25.32 -120.51 -112.16
C ALA A 321 -23.85 -120.25 -111.77
N GLN A 322 -23.36 -120.85 -110.68
CA GLN A 322 -21.94 -121.02 -110.32
C GLN A 322 -21.15 -119.74 -109.94
N THR A 323 -20.16 -119.69 -109.04
CA THR A 323 -19.49 -120.56 -108.04
C THR A 323 -18.40 -119.71 -107.37
N HIS A 324 -17.96 -120.08 -106.16
CA HIS A 324 -16.60 -119.83 -105.57
C HIS A 324 -16.26 -118.35 -105.23
N GLU A 325 -15.47 -117.95 -104.23
CA GLU A 325 -14.78 -118.53 -103.05
C GLU A 325 -14.11 -117.33 -102.32
N VAL A 326 -13.68 -117.52 -101.05
CA VAL A 326 -12.43 -116.98 -100.45
C VAL A 326 -12.33 -115.50 -99.98
N HIS A 327 -12.20 -115.37 -98.63
CA HIS A 327 -11.26 -114.52 -97.86
C HIS A 327 -11.34 -112.97 -97.99
N ASP A 328 -11.03 -112.11 -97.02
CA ASP A 328 -10.56 -112.15 -95.62
C ASP A 328 -10.30 -110.68 -95.22
N ILE A 329 -10.02 -110.43 -93.94
CA ILE A 329 -9.05 -109.40 -93.49
C ILE A 329 -9.47 -107.92 -93.74
N ARG A 330 -9.49 -107.00 -92.77
CA ARG A 330 -9.01 -107.01 -91.38
C ARG A 330 -9.15 -105.59 -90.82
N ARG A 331 -9.36 -105.54 -89.51
CA ARG A 331 -8.58 -104.73 -88.55
C ARG A 331 -8.75 -103.21 -88.55
N THR A 332 -9.39 -102.68 -87.48
CA THR A 332 -8.73 -102.18 -86.24
C THR A 332 -8.26 -100.73 -86.37
N ARG A 333 -8.14 -99.89 -85.33
CA ARG A 333 -8.23 -99.98 -83.86
C ARG A 333 -7.98 -98.54 -83.37
N LEU A 334 -8.41 -98.29 -82.13
CA LEU A 334 -7.68 -97.52 -81.08
C LEU A 334 -7.46 -96.02 -81.41
N THR A 335 -7.36 -95.08 -80.49
CA THR A 335 -7.15 -95.01 -79.03
C THR A 335 -7.33 -93.52 -78.72
N ARG A 336 -8.08 -93.09 -77.70
CA ARG A 336 -7.67 -92.96 -76.28
C ARG A 336 -6.89 -91.65 -76.00
N ILE A 337 -7.14 -91.13 -74.78
CA ILE A 337 -6.33 -90.22 -73.94
C ILE A 337 -6.63 -88.72 -74.19
N CYS A 338 -7.45 -88.07 -73.36
CA CYS A 338 -7.18 -87.49 -72.02
C CYS A 338 -6.29 -86.24 -72.03
N LEU A 339 -6.83 -85.14 -71.52
CA LEU A 339 -6.33 -84.43 -70.34
C LEU A 339 -7.51 -83.80 -69.60
#